data_AF-A0A7W6XUD5-F1
#
_entry.id   AF-A0A7W6XUD5-F1
#
_cell.length_a   1.000
_cell.length_b   1.000
_cell.length_c   1.000
_cell.angle_alpha   90.00
_cell.angle_beta   90.00
_cell.angle_gamma   90.00
#
_symmetry.space_group_name_H-M   'P 1'
#
loop_
_entity.id
_entity.type
_entity.pdbx_description
1 polymer ?
#
loop_
_entity_poly.entity_id
_entity_poly.type
_entity_poly.pdbx_seq_one_letter_code
_entity_poly.pdbx_strand_id
1 'polypeptide(L)'
;MSNLSDFVHHHFDKPADELGDVEKRVLAKAHQRKVISTDVNAALSAESSFGERIADGIARVGGSWSFILAFLAFLAVWTLMNTIGLVANPFDPYPFIFLNLILSMIAAIQAPIIMMSQNRQAERDRFEAAKDYEVNLKAELEVLSLHQKIDMSVLTELTALREDVARLTAALAAKS
;
A
#
# COMPACT_ATOMS: atom_id res chain seq x y z
N MET A 1 35.04 8.81 -3.25
CA MET A 1 33.79 9.55 -3.56
C MET A 1 33.37 9.44 -5.02
N SER A 2 34.25 9.05 -5.95
CA SER A 2 33.95 8.82 -7.38
C SER A 2 33.02 7.63 -7.67
N ASN A 3 33.15 6.51 -6.93
CA ASN A 3 32.34 5.31 -7.20
C ASN A 3 30.83 5.48 -6.94
N LEU A 4 30.40 6.44 -6.11
CA LEU A 4 28.97 6.63 -5.83
C LEU A 4 28.27 7.39 -6.97
N SER A 5 28.94 8.37 -7.57
CA SER A 5 28.41 9.12 -8.71
C SER A 5 28.32 8.25 -9.96
N ASP A 6 29.30 7.38 -10.23
CA ASP A 6 29.21 6.41 -11.33
C ASP A 6 28.11 5.37 -11.09
N PHE A 7 27.94 4.90 -9.85
CA PHE A 7 26.89 3.95 -9.49
C PHE A 7 25.49 4.55 -9.66
N VAL A 8 25.31 5.83 -9.32
CA VAL A 8 24.04 6.56 -9.52
C VAL A 8 23.76 6.79 -11.01
N HIS A 9 24.76 7.24 -11.77
CA HIS A 9 24.60 7.46 -13.22
C HIS A 9 24.27 6.19 -13.99
N HIS A 10 24.87 5.04 -13.61
CA HIS A 10 24.62 3.77 -14.30
C HIS A 10 23.25 3.16 -13.95
N HIS A 11 22.67 3.49 -12.79
CA HIS A 11 21.42 2.89 -12.32
C HIS A 11 20.16 3.72 -12.55
N PHE A 12 20.26 5.04 -12.47
CA PHE A 12 19.09 5.92 -12.52
C PHE A 12 19.02 6.77 -13.79
N ASP A 13 19.98 6.64 -14.70
CA ASP A 13 20.11 7.45 -15.93
C ASP A 13 20.06 8.97 -15.67
N LYS A 14 20.30 9.37 -14.41
CA LYS A 14 20.17 10.73 -13.89
C LYS A 14 21.37 11.08 -13.00
N PRO A 15 21.87 12.32 -13.05
CA PRO A 15 22.90 12.79 -12.14
C PRO A 15 22.37 12.81 -10.70
N ALA A 16 23.26 12.64 -9.71
CA ALA A 16 22.90 12.61 -8.28
C ALA A 16 22.16 13.87 -7.77
N ASP A 17 22.23 14.97 -8.54
CA ASP A 17 21.54 16.23 -8.29
C ASP A 17 20.05 16.21 -8.68
N GLU A 18 19.65 15.34 -9.62
CA GLU A 18 18.27 15.14 -10.08
C GLU A 18 17.51 14.03 -9.33
N LEU A 19 18.16 13.37 -8.38
CA LEU A 19 17.52 12.34 -7.57
C LEU A 19 16.43 12.94 -6.68
N GLY A 20 15.22 12.36 -6.76
CA GLY A 20 14.09 12.71 -5.91
C GLY A 20 14.33 12.33 -4.44
N ASP A 21 13.53 12.92 -3.54
CA ASP A 21 13.66 12.68 -2.10
C ASP A 21 13.48 11.21 -1.69
N VAL A 22 12.69 10.46 -2.47
CA VAL A 22 12.49 9.02 -2.27
C VAL A 22 13.77 8.24 -2.57
N GLU A 23 14.41 8.50 -3.71
CA GLU A 23 15.63 7.83 -4.15
C GLU A 23 16.79 8.10 -3.16
N LYS A 24 16.93 9.36 -2.71
CA LYS A 24 17.90 9.75 -1.67
C LYS A 24 17.68 8.99 -0.35
N ARG A 25 16.43 8.83 0.09
CA ARG A 25 16.10 8.08 1.31
C ARG A 25 16.39 6.58 1.17
N VAL A 26 16.08 5.99 0.02
CA VAL A 26 16.37 4.57 -0.26
C VAL A 26 17.86 4.30 -0.24
N LEU A 27 18.66 5.13 -0.92
CA LEU A 27 20.12 5.01 -0.92
C LEU A 27 20.72 5.09 0.49
N ALA A 28 20.23 6.04 1.31
CA ALA A 28 20.66 6.17 2.70
C ALA A 28 20.31 4.94 3.56
N LYS A 29 19.12 4.35 3.35
CA LYS A 29 18.68 3.15 4.08
C LYS A 29 19.30 1.85 3.57
N ALA A 30 19.60 1.75 2.27
CA ALA A 30 20.28 0.61 1.66
C ALA A 30 21.67 0.40 2.28
N HIS A 31 22.39 1.50 2.55
CA HIS A 31 23.68 1.45 3.25
C HIS A 31 23.57 0.98 4.72
N GLN A 32 22.38 1.07 5.33
CA GLN A 32 22.17 0.76 6.76
C GLN A 32 21.51 -0.60 7.02
N ARG A 33 21.13 -1.37 5.98
CA ARG A 33 20.53 -2.72 6.11
C ARG A 33 19.31 -2.80 7.06
N LYS A 34 18.65 -1.67 7.37
CA LYS A 34 17.44 -1.63 8.20
C LYS A 34 16.20 -2.02 7.40
N VAL A 35 15.30 -2.73 8.06
CA VAL A 35 14.00 -3.16 7.51
C VAL A 35 13.12 -1.92 7.32
N ILE A 36 12.60 -1.71 6.11
CA ILE A 36 11.66 -0.63 5.77
C ILE A 36 10.23 -1.09 6.07
N SER A 37 10.03 -1.90 7.12
CA SER A 37 8.67 -2.24 7.58
C SER A 37 8.25 -1.22 8.63
N THR A 38 8.00 0.01 8.19
CA THR A 38 7.20 0.93 8.99
C THR A 38 5.76 0.44 8.88
N ASP A 39 5.15 0.08 10.00
CA ASP A 39 3.74 -0.30 10.04
C ASP A 39 2.89 0.89 9.58
N VAL A 40 2.38 0.77 8.35
CA VAL A 40 1.54 1.74 7.66
C VAL A 40 0.33 2.13 8.53
N ASN A 41 -0.24 1.14 9.22
CA ASN A 41 -1.43 1.32 10.03
C ASN A 41 -1.13 2.09 11.32
N ALA A 42 0.04 1.90 11.92
CA ALA A 42 0.45 2.61 13.13
C ALA A 42 0.72 4.11 12.88
N ALA A 43 1.31 4.45 11.73
CA ALA A 43 1.56 5.85 11.35
C ALA A 43 0.25 6.60 11.03
N LEU A 44 -0.67 5.97 10.30
CA LEU A 44 -1.98 6.54 9.96
C LEU A 44 -2.93 6.62 11.16
N SER A 45 -2.87 5.68 12.09
CA SER A 45 -3.75 5.66 13.27
C SER A 45 -3.40 6.73 14.31
N ALA A 46 -2.17 7.25 14.29
CA ALA A 46 -1.70 8.24 15.24
C ALA A 46 -2.32 9.64 15.02
N GLU A 47 -2.83 9.92 13.82
CA GLU A 47 -3.46 11.21 13.48
C GLU A 47 -5.00 11.18 13.48
N SER A 48 -5.64 10.04 13.73
CA SER A 48 -7.08 9.95 13.50
C SER A 48 -7.93 10.72 14.52
N SER A 49 -8.73 11.65 14.01
CA SER A 49 -9.66 12.48 14.79
C SER A 49 -10.87 11.66 15.29
N PHE A 50 -11.56 12.16 16.32
CA PHE A 50 -12.76 11.52 16.90
C PHE A 50 -13.85 11.26 15.84
N GLY A 51 -14.04 12.18 14.89
CA GLY A 51 -15.00 12.01 13.79
C GLY A 51 -14.65 10.86 12.84
N GLU A 52 -13.36 10.64 12.58
CA GLU A 52 -12.90 9.56 11.70
C GLU A 52 -13.13 8.19 12.31
N ARG A 53 -12.96 8.07 13.64
CA ARG A 53 -13.24 6.84 14.38
C ARG A 53 -14.71 6.46 14.35
N ILE A 54 -15.61 7.44 14.43
CA ILE A 54 -17.05 7.22 14.32
C ILE A 54 -17.42 6.83 12.88
N ALA A 55 -16.88 7.54 11.87
CA ALA A 55 -17.10 7.20 10.47
C ALA A 55 -16.62 5.77 10.13
N ASP A 56 -15.47 5.35 10.67
CA ASP A 56 -14.96 3.97 10.53
C ASP A 56 -15.88 2.92 11.17
N GLY A 57 -16.45 3.24 12.33
CA GLY A 57 -17.45 2.39 12.97
C GLY A 57 -18.71 2.26 12.12
N ILE A 58 -19.22 3.37 11.59
CA ILE A 58 -20.42 3.41 10.75
C ILE A 58 -20.18 2.68 9.42
N ALA A 59 -19.04 2.87 8.77
CA ALA A 59 -18.72 2.18 7.51
C ALA A 59 -18.64 0.66 7.69
N ARG A 60 -18.07 0.19 8.80
CA ARG A 60 -17.92 -1.23 9.12
C ARG A 60 -19.26 -1.90 9.46
N VAL A 61 -20.16 -1.17 10.10
CA VAL A 61 -21.52 -1.66 10.43
C VAL A 61 -22.43 -1.56 9.20
N GLY A 62 -22.39 -0.45 8.47
CA GLY A 62 -23.23 -0.19 7.29
C GLY A 62 -22.90 -1.08 6.08
N GLY A 63 -21.67 -1.59 5.97
CA GLY A 63 -21.25 -2.51 4.91
C GLY A 63 -21.54 -3.99 5.17
N SER A 64 -22.10 -4.36 6.33
CA SER A 64 -22.37 -5.75 6.67
C SER A 64 -23.71 -6.23 6.12
N TRP A 65 -23.72 -7.43 5.52
CA TRP A 65 -24.95 -8.12 5.11
C TRP A 65 -25.98 -8.26 6.24
N SER A 66 -25.51 -8.39 7.48
CA SER A 66 -26.39 -8.49 8.66
C SER A 66 -27.15 -7.19 8.94
N PHE A 67 -26.54 -6.03 8.68
CA PHE A 67 -27.18 -4.73 8.86
C PHE A 67 -28.29 -4.51 7.83
N ILE A 68 -28.05 -4.88 6.57
CA ILE A 68 -29.05 -4.79 5.50
C ILE A 68 -30.29 -5.63 5.83
N LEU A 69 -30.09 -6.87 6.30
CA LEU A 69 -31.20 -7.75 6.68
C LEU A 69 -31.97 -7.24 7.91
N ALA A 70 -31.28 -6.74 8.93
CA ALA A 70 -31.92 -6.15 10.11
C ALA A 70 -32.72 -4.88 9.75
N PHE A 71 -32.19 -4.05 8.86
CA PHE A 71 -32.87 -2.86 8.36
C PHE A 71 -34.14 -3.21 7.58
N LEU A 72 -34.07 -4.19 6.67
CA LEU A 72 -35.24 -4.71 5.96
C LEU A 72 -36.31 -5.28 6.90
N ALA A 73 -35.89 -6.04 7.92
CA ALA A 73 -36.79 -6.56 8.94
C ALA A 73 -37.47 -5.43 9.73
N PHE A 74 -36.72 -4.39 10.11
CA PHE A 74 -37.26 -3.21 10.77
C PHE A 74 -38.32 -2.49 9.91
N LEU A 75 -38.03 -2.28 8.62
CA LEU A 75 -39.00 -1.69 7.68
C LEU A 75 -40.26 -2.55 7.59
N ALA A 76 -40.13 -3.87 7.45
CA ALA A 76 -41.26 -4.78 7.39
C ALA A 76 -42.12 -4.73 8.67
N VAL A 77 -41.49 -4.73 9.84
CA VAL A 77 -42.19 -4.62 11.13
C VAL A 77 -42.91 -3.27 11.26
N TRP A 78 -42.26 -2.16 10.87
CA TRP A 78 -42.84 -0.82 10.91
C TRP A 78 -44.08 -0.71 10.02
N THR A 79 -43.98 -1.19 8.79
CA THR A 79 -45.09 -1.24 7.84
C THR A 79 -46.22 -2.12 8.38
N LEU A 80 -45.92 -3.31 8.89
CA LEU A 80 -46.93 -4.24 9.40
C LEU A 80 -47.66 -3.68 10.62
N MET A 81 -46.94 -3.04 11.54
CA MET A 81 -47.50 -2.42 12.75
C MET A 81 -48.43 -1.25 12.41
N ASN A 82 -48.04 -0.36 11.50
CA ASN A 82 -48.88 0.76 11.07
C ASN A 82 -50.07 0.33 10.20
N THR A 83 -49.95 -0.78 9.44
CA THR A 83 -51.01 -1.26 8.56
C THR A 83 -52.05 -2.12 9.30
N ILE A 84 -51.61 -3.00 10.21
CA ILE A 84 -52.48 -4.00 10.86
C ILE A 84 -52.84 -3.62 12.30
N GLY A 85 -51.90 -3.02 13.05
CA GLY A 85 -52.05 -2.79 14.50
C GLY A 85 -52.76 -1.47 14.87
N LEU A 86 -52.79 -0.49 13.96
CA LEU A 86 -53.19 0.89 14.26
C LEU A 86 -54.38 1.36 13.40
N VAL A 87 -55.33 0.46 13.13
CA VAL A 87 -56.49 0.71 12.23
C VAL A 87 -57.38 1.88 12.69
N ALA A 88 -57.36 2.24 13.97
CA ALA A 88 -58.16 3.35 14.51
C ALA A 88 -57.45 4.72 14.53
N ASN A 89 -56.11 4.76 14.54
CA ASN A 89 -55.33 6.01 14.54
C ASN A 89 -53.88 5.73 14.10
N PRO A 90 -53.62 5.57 12.77
CA PRO A 90 -52.29 5.27 12.27
C PRO A 90 -51.34 6.44 12.48
N PHE A 91 -50.16 6.17 13.05
CA PHE A 91 -49.11 7.17 13.26
C PHE A 91 -48.46 7.58 11.94
N ASP A 92 -48.28 6.62 11.02
CA ASP A 92 -47.78 6.85 9.65
C ASP A 92 -48.68 6.09 8.64
N PRO A 93 -49.82 6.69 8.23
CA PRO A 93 -50.73 6.07 7.26
C PRO A 93 -50.05 5.89 5.90
N TYR A 94 -50.50 4.89 5.13
CA TYR A 94 -50.11 4.76 3.72
C TYR A 94 -50.36 6.10 2.99
N PRO A 95 -49.35 6.73 2.36
CA PRO A 95 -48.13 6.16 1.76
C PRO A 95 -46.82 6.24 2.59
N PHE A 96 -46.88 6.29 3.93
CA PHE A 96 -45.73 6.31 4.85
C PHE A 96 -44.81 7.53 4.70
N ILE A 97 -45.37 8.73 4.84
CA ILE A 97 -44.64 10.00 4.65
C ILE A 97 -43.50 10.14 5.67
N PHE A 98 -43.70 9.71 6.91
CA PHE A 98 -42.69 9.84 7.95
C PHE A 98 -41.51 8.91 7.71
N LEU A 99 -41.79 7.65 7.36
CA LEU A 99 -40.76 6.70 6.98
C LEU A 99 -39.96 7.19 5.76
N ASN A 100 -40.65 7.71 4.75
CA ASN A 100 -40.02 8.25 3.54
C ASN A 100 -39.09 9.44 3.87
N LEU A 101 -39.53 10.34 4.76
CA LEU A 101 -38.71 11.46 5.21
C LEU A 101 -37.43 10.98 5.90
N ILE A 102 -37.52 10.02 6.82
CA ILE A 102 -36.36 9.45 7.50
C ILE A 102 -35.39 8.79 6.51
N LEU A 103 -35.91 7.95 5.61
CA LEU A 103 -35.09 7.28 4.59
C LEU A 103 -34.37 8.30 3.69
N SER A 104 -35.05 9.37 3.29
CA SER A 104 -34.47 10.43 2.48
C SER A 104 -33.35 11.17 3.22
N MET A 105 -33.52 11.47 4.51
CA MET A 105 -32.48 12.09 5.34
C MET A 105 -31.26 11.18 5.52
N ILE A 106 -31.48 9.87 5.75
CA ILE A 106 -30.41 8.88 5.85
C ILE A 106 -29.63 8.83 4.53
N ALA A 107 -30.33 8.71 3.40
CA ALA A 107 -29.72 8.66 2.07
C ALA A 107 -28.92 9.93 1.73
N ALA A 108 -29.42 11.11 2.12
CA ALA A 108 -28.72 12.37 1.89
C ALA A 108 -27.36 12.45 2.62
N ILE A 109 -27.26 11.86 3.81
CA ILE A 109 -26.02 11.84 4.61
C ILE A 109 -25.08 10.70 4.18
N GLN A 110 -25.60 9.66 3.52
CA GLN A 110 -24.79 8.52 3.06
C GLN A 110 -23.72 8.93 2.03
N ALA A 111 -24.06 9.75 1.03
CA ALA A 111 -23.11 10.10 -0.03
C ALA A 111 -21.85 10.83 0.50
N PRO A 112 -21.95 11.83 1.38
CA PRO A 112 -20.78 12.44 2.03
C PRO A 112 -19.97 11.46 2.88
N ILE A 113 -20.61 10.58 3.66
CA ILE A 113 -19.91 9.58 4.49
C ILE A 113 -19.13 8.60 3.61
N ILE A 114 -19.75 8.12 2.53
CA ILE A 114 -19.12 7.24 1.55
C ILE A 114 -17.92 7.96 0.93
N MET A 115 -18.08 9.22 0.51
CA MET A 115 -17.01 10.02 -0.10
C MET A 115 -15.86 10.27 0.90
N MET A 116 -16.14 10.53 2.17
CA MET A 116 -15.12 10.66 3.22
C MET A 116 -14.37 9.34 3.42
N SER A 117 -15.08 8.22 3.47
CA SER A 117 -14.47 6.89 3.59
C SER A 117 -13.62 6.56 2.36
N GLN A 118 -14.08 6.90 1.15
CA GLN A 118 -13.34 6.72 -0.09
C GLN A 118 -12.09 7.60 -0.15
N ASN A 119 -12.18 8.87 0.24
CA ASN A 119 -11.02 9.77 0.27
C ASN A 119 -9.91 9.24 1.19
N ARG A 120 -10.30 8.68 2.35
CA ARG A 120 -9.38 8.05 3.29
C ARG A 120 -8.79 6.74 2.78
N GLN A 121 -9.58 5.91 2.08
CA GLN A 121 -9.05 4.72 1.41
C GLN A 121 -8.03 5.11 0.33
N ALA A 122 -8.34 6.11 -0.51
CA ALA A 122 -7.44 6.59 -1.54
C ALA A 122 -6.12 7.15 -0.97
N GLU A 123 -6.16 7.81 0.19
CA GLU A 123 -4.95 8.27 0.89
C GLU A 123 -4.08 7.10 1.38
N ARG A 124 -4.70 6.07 1.97
CA ARG A 124 -4.02 4.83 2.36
C ARG A 124 -3.39 4.13 1.16
N ASP A 125 -4.15 3.96 0.08
CA ASP A 125 -3.69 3.31 -1.15
C ASP A 125 -2.50 4.06 -1.77
N ARG A 126 -2.52 5.41 -1.75
CA ARG A 126 -1.38 6.23 -2.20
C ARG A 126 -0.15 6.04 -1.35
N PHE A 127 -0.30 5.97 -0.03
CA PHE A 127 0.82 5.74 0.87
C PHE A 127 1.42 4.35 0.70
N GLU A 128 0.57 3.32 0.58
CA GLU A 128 0.99 1.93 0.34
C GLU A 128 1.72 1.81 -1.00
N ALA A 129 1.18 2.38 -2.08
CA ALA A 129 1.85 2.42 -3.38
C ALA A 129 3.22 3.12 -3.34
N ALA A 130 3.35 4.22 -2.58
CA ALA A 130 4.63 4.90 -2.41
C ALA A 130 5.65 4.03 -1.64
N LYS A 131 5.18 3.22 -0.67
CA LYS A 131 6.02 2.29 0.08
C LYS A 131 6.44 1.10 -0.76
N ASP A 132 5.53 0.54 -1.54
CA ASP A 132 5.84 -0.54 -2.47
C ASP A 132 6.88 -0.10 -3.51
N TYR A 133 6.76 1.13 -4.00
CA TYR A 133 7.79 1.72 -4.86
C TYR A 133 9.16 1.83 -4.16
N GLU A 134 9.21 2.30 -2.90
CA GLU A 134 10.44 2.38 -2.10
C GLU A 134 11.10 0.99 -1.92
N VAL A 135 10.29 -0.04 -1.66
CA VAL A 135 10.77 -1.42 -1.49
C VAL A 135 11.25 -2.02 -2.81
N ASN A 136 10.50 -1.85 -3.89
CA ASN A 136 10.86 -2.35 -5.21
C ASN A 136 12.19 -1.74 -5.68
N LEU A 137 12.35 -0.43 -5.50
CA LEU A 137 13.59 0.25 -5.86
C LEU A 137 14.79 -0.25 -5.05
N LYS A 138 14.60 -0.50 -3.75
CA LYS A 138 15.64 -1.09 -2.92
C LYS A 138 16.01 -2.50 -3.39
N ALA A 139 15.02 -3.34 -3.73
CA ALA A 139 15.26 -4.69 -4.22
C ALA A 139 16.04 -4.68 -5.55
N GLU A 140 15.68 -3.80 -6.46
CA GLU A 140 16.39 -3.58 -7.72
C GLU A 140 17.86 -3.22 -7.48
N LEU A 141 18.14 -2.27 -6.60
CA LEU A 141 19.52 -1.89 -6.23
C LEU A 141 20.30 -3.03 -5.58
N GLU A 142 19.67 -3.83 -4.73
CA GLU A 142 20.31 -5.00 -4.12
C GLU A 142 20.66 -6.07 -5.16
N VAL A 143 19.77 -6.36 -6.12
CA VAL A 143 20.01 -7.29 -7.22
C VAL A 143 21.20 -6.84 -8.07
N LEU A 144 21.28 -5.54 -8.36
CA LEU A 144 22.33 -5.01 -9.22
C LEU A 144 23.69 -4.97 -8.50
N SER A 145 23.69 -4.66 -7.20
CA SER A 145 24.89 -4.81 -6.36
C SER A 145 25.36 -6.28 -6.28
N LEU A 146 24.44 -7.24 -6.24
CA LEU A 146 24.77 -8.67 -6.29
C LEU A 146 25.35 -9.06 -7.65
N HIS A 147 24.78 -8.57 -8.75
CA HIS A 147 25.26 -8.83 -10.11
C HIS A 147 26.72 -8.36 -10.27
N GLN A 148 27.03 -7.13 -9.87
CA GLN A 148 28.39 -6.60 -9.90
C GLN A 148 29.37 -7.43 -9.06
N LYS A 149 28.97 -7.89 -7.87
CA LYS A 149 29.81 -8.75 -7.04
C LYS A 149 30.08 -10.10 -7.70
N ILE A 150 29.09 -10.68 -8.36
CA ILE A 150 29.23 -11.93 -9.11
C ILE A 150 30.19 -11.73 -10.27
N ASP A 151 30.01 -10.68 -11.08
CA ASP A 151 30.90 -10.40 -12.22
C ASP A 151 32.36 -10.23 -11.78
N MET A 152 32.59 -9.46 -10.71
CA MET A 152 33.93 -9.29 -10.16
C MET A 152 34.53 -10.61 -9.66
N SER A 153 33.72 -11.47 -9.04
CA SER A 153 34.18 -12.79 -8.58
C SER A 153 34.52 -13.70 -9.76
N VAL A 154 33.67 -13.72 -10.81
CA VAL A 154 33.88 -14.49 -12.04
C VAL A 154 35.13 -14.03 -12.79
N LEU A 155 35.33 -12.72 -12.93
CA LEU A 155 36.54 -12.17 -13.57
C LEU A 155 37.81 -12.54 -12.82
N THR A 156 37.75 -12.55 -11.48
CA THR A 156 38.87 -12.95 -10.63
C THR A 156 39.22 -14.42 -10.85
N GLU A 157 38.22 -15.31 -10.81
CA GLU A 157 38.37 -16.75 -11.05
C GLU A 157 38.89 -17.05 -12.47
N LEU A 158 38.36 -16.37 -13.50
CA LEU A 158 38.83 -16.52 -14.87
C LEU A 158 40.29 -16.10 -15.04
N THR A 159 40.71 -15.04 -14.36
CA THR A 159 42.10 -14.57 -14.40
C THR A 159 43.02 -15.59 -13.74
N ALA A 160 42.64 -16.13 -12.57
CA ALA A 160 43.39 -17.18 -11.89
C ALA A 160 43.51 -18.45 -12.75
N LEU A 161 42.40 -18.91 -13.36
CA LEU A 161 42.39 -20.07 -14.24
C LEU A 161 43.30 -19.88 -15.46
N ARG A 162 43.29 -18.69 -16.06
CA ARG A 162 44.18 -18.34 -17.19
C ARG A 162 45.65 -18.43 -16.80
N GLU A 163 46.02 -17.92 -15.63
CA GLU A 163 47.39 -17.99 -15.13
C GLU A 163 47.84 -19.44 -14.86
N ASP A 164 46.96 -20.27 -14.32
CA ASP A 164 47.24 -21.69 -14.09
C ASP A 164 47.47 -22.44 -15.41
N VAL A 165 46.63 -22.19 -16.43
CA VAL A 165 46.81 -22.75 -17.78
C VAL A 165 48.14 -22.30 -18.40
N ALA A 166 48.53 -21.03 -18.23
CA ALA A 166 49.81 -20.51 -18.72
C ALA A 166 51.01 -21.15 -18.00
N ARG A 167 50.90 -21.39 -16.69
CA ARG A 167 51.94 -22.10 -15.92
C ARG A 167 52.09 -23.55 -16.36
N LEU A 168 50.98 -24.26 -16.56
CA LEU A 168 50.99 -25.65 -17.02
C LEU A 168 51.60 -25.79 -18.43
N THR A 169 51.26 -24.88 -19.34
CA THR A 169 51.83 -24.89 -20.70
C THR A 169 53.32 -24.58 -20.69
N ALA A 170 53.79 -23.63 -19.87
CA ALA A 170 55.22 -23.36 -19.70
C ALA A 170 55.99 -24.55 -19.12
N ALA A 171 55.43 -25.23 -18.12
CA ALA A 171 56.05 -26.42 -17.50
C ALA A 171 56.13 -27.62 -18.48
N LEU A 172 55.12 -27.79 -19.34
CA LEU A 172 55.14 -28.80 -20.40
C LEU A 172 56.21 -28.49 -21.45
N ALA A 173 56.33 -27.24 -21.89
CA ALA A 173 57.34 -26.81 -22.85
C ALA A 173 58.78 -26.96 -22.33
N ALA A 174 59.01 -26.77 -21.03
CA ALA A 174 60.32 -26.95 -20.41
C ALA A 174 60.74 -28.43 -20.25
N LYS A 175 59.81 -29.38 -20.44
CA LYS A 175 60.04 -30.82 -20.26
C LYS A 175 60.24 -31.59 -21.58
N SER A 176 60.03 -30.95 -22.73
CA SER A 176 60.35 -31.50 -24.07
C SER A 176 61.70 -30.99 -24.55
#